data_AF-A0A1D2RSX7-F1
#
_entry.id   AF-A0A1D2RSX7-F1
#
_cell.length_a   1.000
_cell.length_b   1.000
_cell.length_c   1.000
_cell.angle_alpha   90.00
_cell.angle_beta   90.00
_cell.angle_gamma   90.00
#
_symmetry.space_group_name_H-M   'P 1'
#
loop_
_entity.id
_entity.type
_entity.pdbx_description
1 polymer ?
#
loop_
_entity_poly.entity_id
_entity_poly.type
_entity_poly.pdbx_seq_one_letter_code
_entity_poly.pdbx_strand_id
1 'polypeptide(L)'
;MVRFGYAGLFIPGRRDPSAFLQHLVQRKDSFEFHVFTKSPELVVPFARRDSRIVLRDILPRAQVMEELAAMNFVVNFENAGARQTPSKLIDYWLCGRPILNVRGNDLAIEVIDQFLSGHYEAALKIDQPERYEISNVVRQFDRLADESLSRKSRRQAY
;
A
#
# COMPACT_ATOMS: atom_id res chain seq x y z
N MET A 1 -10.63 8.42 -17.43
CA MET A 1 -10.57 7.02 -16.96
C MET A 1 -9.67 6.98 -15.73
N VAL A 2 -10.13 6.37 -14.64
CA VAL A 2 -9.37 6.31 -13.38
C VAL A 2 -8.50 5.06 -13.37
N ARG A 3 -7.21 5.24 -13.06
CA ARG A 3 -6.23 4.16 -12.96
C ARG A 3 -5.72 4.07 -11.53
N PHE A 4 -5.73 2.87 -10.98
CA PHE A 4 -5.26 2.64 -9.63
C PHE A 4 -4.54 1.31 -9.50
N GLY A 5 -3.67 1.21 -8.51
CA GLY A 5 -2.71 0.11 -8.43
C GLY A 5 -2.65 -0.58 -7.08
N TYR A 6 -2.32 -1.87 -7.10
CA TYR A 6 -1.92 -2.63 -5.92
C TYR A 6 -0.59 -3.34 -6.19
N ALA A 7 0.32 -3.29 -5.22
CA ALA A 7 1.54 -4.09 -5.22
C ALA A 7 1.68 -4.92 -3.95
N GLY A 8 1.81 -6.24 -4.11
CA GLY A 8 2.06 -7.14 -2.99
C GLY A 8 1.50 -8.53 -3.17
N LEU A 9 1.69 -9.36 -2.13
CA LEU A 9 1.12 -10.70 -2.07
C LEU A 9 -0.32 -10.62 -1.53
N PHE A 10 -1.21 -11.38 -2.16
CA PHE A 10 -2.50 -11.71 -1.57
C PHE A 10 -2.40 -12.95 -0.69
N ILE A 11 -3.23 -12.99 0.35
CA ILE A 11 -3.31 -14.09 1.31
C ILE A 11 -4.80 -14.42 1.50
N PRO A 12 -5.29 -15.59 1.06
CA PRO A 12 -6.69 -15.97 1.22
C PRO A 12 -7.18 -15.80 2.67
N GLY A 13 -8.36 -15.22 2.85
CA GLY A 13 -8.99 -14.99 4.15
C GLY A 13 -8.31 -13.97 5.09
N ARG A 14 -7.15 -13.40 4.73
CA ARG A 14 -6.47 -12.36 5.53
C ARG A 14 -6.25 -11.08 4.75
N ARG A 15 -5.72 -11.21 3.54
CA ARG A 15 -5.45 -10.14 2.58
C ARG A 15 -6.05 -10.55 1.24
N ASP A 16 -7.35 -10.78 1.30
CA ASP A 16 -8.14 -11.37 0.24
C ASP A 16 -8.80 -10.25 -0.58
N PRO A 17 -8.54 -10.14 -1.89
CA PRO A 17 -9.12 -9.09 -2.72
C PRO A 17 -10.50 -9.46 -3.26
N SER A 18 -11.03 -10.66 -2.98
CA SER A 18 -12.18 -11.22 -3.70
C SER A 18 -13.43 -10.35 -3.62
N ALA A 19 -13.78 -9.83 -2.44
CA ALA A 19 -14.93 -8.95 -2.28
C ALA A 19 -14.78 -7.67 -3.12
N PHE A 20 -13.60 -7.05 -3.06
CA PHE A 20 -13.31 -5.82 -3.81
C PHE A 20 -13.34 -6.06 -5.32
N LEU A 21 -12.71 -7.14 -5.80
CA LEU A 21 -12.73 -7.51 -7.22
C LEU A 21 -14.15 -7.83 -7.70
N GLN A 22 -14.93 -8.53 -6.89
CA GLN A 22 -16.34 -8.83 -7.18
C GLN A 22 -17.18 -7.55 -7.27
N HIS A 23 -16.91 -6.56 -6.43
CA HIS A 23 -17.54 -5.25 -6.53
C HIS A 23 -17.13 -4.54 -7.83
N LEU A 24 -15.83 -4.50 -8.17
CA LEU A 24 -15.33 -3.85 -9.37
C LEU A 24 -15.94 -4.41 -10.67
N VAL A 25 -16.02 -5.73 -10.81
CA VAL A 25 -16.57 -6.35 -12.05
C VAL A 25 -18.06 -6.08 -12.26
N GLN A 26 -18.79 -5.69 -11.22
CA GLN A 26 -20.21 -5.31 -11.33
C GLN A 26 -20.40 -3.86 -11.78
N ARG A 27 -19.34 -3.04 -11.75
CA ARG A 27 -19.42 -1.61 -12.09
C ARG A 27 -19.45 -1.37 -13.59
N LYS A 28 -20.15 -0.31 -14.00
CA LYS A 28 -20.21 0.17 -15.38
C LYS A 28 -19.21 1.29 -15.68
N ASP A 29 -18.68 1.92 -14.64
CA ASP A 29 -17.77 3.07 -14.79
C ASP A 29 -16.44 2.66 -15.45
N SER A 30 -15.79 3.64 -16.09
CA SER A 30 -14.49 3.45 -16.75
C SER A 30 -13.34 3.54 -15.73
N PHE A 31 -12.72 2.41 -15.45
CA PHE A 31 -11.54 2.29 -14.60
C PHE A 31 -10.54 1.27 -15.15
N GLU A 32 -9.30 1.32 -14.64
CA GLU A 32 -8.34 0.22 -14.73
C GLU A 32 -7.70 -0.04 -13.37
N PHE A 33 -7.75 -1.29 -12.91
CA PHE A 33 -7.08 -1.76 -11.71
C PHE A 33 -5.83 -2.56 -12.07
N HIS A 34 -4.66 -2.00 -11.80
CA HIS A 34 -3.37 -2.62 -12.12
C HIS A 34 -2.84 -3.39 -10.90
N VAL A 35 -2.54 -4.67 -11.07
CA VAL A 35 -2.17 -5.57 -9.98
C VAL A 35 -0.77 -6.15 -10.22
N PHE A 36 0.16 -5.78 -9.33
CA PHE A 36 1.53 -6.30 -9.28
C PHE A 36 1.65 -7.31 -8.13
N THR A 37 1.49 -8.60 -8.42
CA THR A 37 1.49 -9.66 -7.40
C THR A 37 2.30 -10.87 -7.85
N LYS A 38 2.91 -11.57 -6.88
CA LYS A 38 3.48 -12.91 -7.10
C LYS A 38 2.49 -14.05 -6.81
N SER A 39 1.31 -13.72 -6.27
CA SER A 39 0.20 -14.64 -6.04
C SER A 39 -1.02 -14.19 -6.85
N PRO A 40 -1.05 -14.44 -8.17
CA PRO A 40 -2.12 -13.96 -9.06
C PRO A 40 -3.40 -14.79 -8.97
N GLU A 41 -3.41 -15.91 -8.24
CA GLU A 41 -4.47 -16.93 -8.26
C GLU A 41 -5.84 -16.37 -7.89
N LEU A 42 -5.88 -15.40 -6.96
CA LEU A 42 -7.12 -14.73 -6.53
C LEU A 42 -7.63 -13.67 -7.51
N VAL A 43 -6.79 -13.25 -8.47
CA VAL A 43 -7.10 -12.16 -9.41
C VAL A 43 -7.38 -12.69 -10.81
N VAL A 44 -6.70 -13.76 -11.22
CA VAL A 44 -6.85 -14.39 -12.55
C VAL A 44 -8.31 -14.64 -12.95
N PRO A 45 -9.19 -15.18 -12.08
CA PRO A 45 -10.59 -15.40 -12.45
C PRO A 45 -11.34 -14.12 -12.81
N PHE A 46 -10.99 -12.99 -12.18
CA PHE A 46 -11.61 -11.69 -12.43
C PHE A 46 -11.00 -11.01 -13.65
N ALA A 47 -9.67 -11.01 -13.78
CA ALA A 47 -8.95 -10.45 -14.93
C ALA A 47 -9.34 -11.12 -16.27
N ARG A 48 -9.67 -12.41 -16.25
CA ARG A 48 -10.18 -13.13 -17.44
C ARG A 48 -11.58 -12.69 -17.86
N ARG A 49 -12.39 -12.20 -16.91
CA ARG A 49 -13.79 -11.82 -17.13
C ARG A 49 -13.97 -10.32 -17.36
N ASP A 50 -13.02 -9.52 -16.89
CA ASP A 50 -13.05 -8.07 -16.97
C ASP A 50 -11.65 -7.54 -17.30
N SER A 51 -11.47 -7.03 -18.52
CA SER A 51 -10.21 -6.51 -19.02
C SER A 51 -9.72 -5.26 -18.29
N ARG A 52 -10.59 -4.61 -17.50
CA ARG A 52 -10.22 -3.49 -16.63
C ARG A 52 -9.39 -3.93 -15.43
N ILE A 53 -9.34 -5.21 -15.10
CA ILE A 53 -8.48 -5.77 -14.05
C ILE A 53 -7.21 -6.31 -14.72
N VAL A 54 -6.14 -5.54 -14.63
CA VAL A 54 -4.90 -5.75 -15.37
C VAL A 54 -3.87 -6.42 -14.47
N LEU A 55 -3.57 -7.69 -14.74
CA LEU A 55 -2.42 -8.38 -14.14
C LEU A 55 -1.14 -7.90 -14.83
N ARG A 56 -0.21 -7.38 -14.04
CA ARG A 56 1.09 -6.88 -14.51
C ARG A 56 2.19 -7.87 -14.16
N ASP A 57 3.25 -7.87 -14.95
CA ASP A 57 4.44 -8.67 -14.68
C ASP A 57 5.11 -8.27 -13.35
N ILE A 58 5.88 -9.19 -12.79
CA ILE A 58 6.67 -8.92 -11.60
C ILE A 58 7.83 -8.01 -11.98
N LEU A 59 7.77 -6.77 -11.51
CA LEU A 59 8.83 -5.78 -11.71
C LEU A 59 9.69 -5.63 -10.43
N PRO A 60 10.95 -5.16 -10.57
CA PRO A 60 11.73 -4.66 -9.45
C PRO A 60 10.98 -3.55 -8.69
N ARG A 61 11.19 -3.49 -7.36
CA ARG A 61 10.47 -2.55 -6.48
C ARG A 61 10.49 -1.10 -6.98
N ALA A 62 11.63 -0.59 -7.44
CA ALA A 62 11.74 0.79 -7.93
C ALA A 62 10.81 1.05 -9.13
N GLN A 63 10.76 0.13 -10.09
CA GLN A 63 9.88 0.23 -11.26
C GLN A 63 8.40 0.11 -10.88
N VAL A 64 8.06 -0.79 -9.94
CA VAL A 64 6.70 -0.85 -9.40
C VAL A 64 6.31 0.47 -8.76
N MET A 65 7.21 1.10 -7.99
CA MET A 65 6.94 2.39 -7.37
C MET A 65 6.74 3.50 -8.39
N GLU A 66 7.52 3.53 -9.47
CA GLU A 66 7.33 4.48 -10.58
C GLU A 66 5.96 4.30 -11.25
N GLU A 67 5.57 3.06 -11.53
CA GLU A 67 4.25 2.72 -12.10
C GLU A 67 3.11 3.15 -11.15
N LEU A 68 3.21 2.83 -9.85
CA LEU A 68 2.21 3.22 -8.85
C LEU A 68 2.14 4.75 -8.68
N ALA A 69 3.28 5.44 -8.74
CA ALA A 69 3.35 6.89 -8.68
C ALA A 69 2.75 7.56 -9.92
N ALA A 70 2.50 6.86 -11.03
CA ALA A 70 1.78 7.40 -12.19
C ALA A 70 0.24 7.22 -12.09
N MET A 71 -0.25 6.47 -11.10
CA MET A 71 -1.67 6.17 -10.92
C MET A 71 -2.42 7.30 -10.17
N ASN A 72 -3.75 7.29 -10.25
CA ASN A 72 -4.61 8.23 -9.52
C ASN A 72 -4.59 7.96 -8.00
N PHE A 73 -4.62 6.68 -7.62
CA PHE A 73 -4.51 6.25 -6.23
C PHE A 73 -3.96 4.82 -6.15
N VAL A 74 -3.63 4.37 -4.94
CA VAL A 74 -3.17 3.01 -4.66
C VAL A 74 -4.09 2.32 -3.67
N VAL A 75 -4.18 1.00 -3.74
CA VAL A 75 -5.05 0.18 -2.89
C VAL A 75 -4.21 -0.57 -1.88
N ASN A 76 -4.60 -0.50 -0.61
CA ASN A 76 -4.09 -1.36 0.45
C ASN A 76 -5.20 -2.32 0.90
N PHE A 77 -4.90 -3.60 0.95
CA PHE A 77 -5.76 -4.59 1.62
C PHE A 77 -5.24 -4.78 3.05
N GLU A 78 -6.08 -4.49 4.03
CA GLU A 78 -5.76 -4.63 5.45
C GLU A 78 -5.65 -6.11 5.83
N ASN A 79 -4.71 -6.43 6.73
CA ASN A 79 -4.61 -7.78 7.28
C ASN A 79 -5.58 -7.93 8.45
N ALA A 80 -6.28 -9.05 8.53
CA ALA A 80 -6.98 -9.43 9.76
C ALA A 80 -5.95 -9.62 10.91
N GLY A 81 -5.91 -8.67 11.85
CA GLY A 81 -5.03 -8.68 13.03
C GLY A 81 -3.92 -7.62 12.98
N ALA A 82 -3.97 -6.65 13.89
CA ALA A 82 -3.02 -5.53 13.98
C ALA A 82 -1.68 -5.93 14.62
N ARG A 83 -0.55 -5.48 14.04
CA ARG A 83 0.59 -4.97 14.84
C ARG A 83 1.78 -4.35 14.10
N GLN A 84 1.86 -4.39 12.77
CA GLN A 84 2.97 -3.72 12.08
C GLN A 84 2.44 -2.77 11.01
N THR A 85 2.95 -1.54 10.99
CA THR A 85 2.90 -0.68 9.80
C THR A 85 3.62 -1.46 8.70
N PRO A 86 2.89 -2.08 7.76
CA PRO A 86 3.53 -2.93 6.78
C PRO A 86 4.43 -2.04 5.93
N SER A 87 5.65 -2.47 5.60
CA SER A 87 6.58 -1.69 4.76
C SER A 87 5.92 -1.19 3.46
N LYS A 88 4.88 -1.88 2.97
CA LYS A 88 4.05 -1.47 1.82
C LYS A 88 3.32 -0.14 1.99
N LEU A 89 2.83 0.19 3.20
CA LEU A 89 2.19 1.49 3.43
C LEU A 89 3.20 2.62 3.29
N ILE A 90 4.44 2.39 3.69
CA ILE A 90 5.53 3.37 3.49
C ILE A 90 5.85 3.50 2.01
N ASP A 91 5.92 2.40 1.26
CA ASP A 91 6.13 2.45 -0.20
C ASP A 91 5.03 3.27 -0.90
N TYR A 92 3.78 3.07 -0.50
CA TYR A 92 2.63 3.82 -1.02
C TYR A 92 2.66 5.29 -0.64
N TRP A 93 3.07 5.60 0.59
CA TRP A 93 3.30 6.98 1.00
C TRP A 93 4.38 7.66 0.15
N LEU A 94 5.49 6.95 -0.10
CA LEU A 94 6.58 7.44 -0.96
C LEU A 94 6.14 7.66 -2.42
N CYS A 95 5.09 6.97 -2.89
CA CYS A 95 4.52 7.22 -4.22
C CYS A 95 3.76 8.55 -4.29
N GLY A 96 3.45 9.20 -3.16
CA GLY A 96 2.73 10.47 -3.11
C GLY A 96 1.27 10.37 -3.59
N ARG A 97 0.66 9.19 -3.51
CA ARG A 97 -0.70 8.93 -4.00
C ARG A 97 -1.68 8.65 -2.85
N PRO A 98 -2.97 9.02 -3.00
CA PRO A 98 -4.02 8.62 -2.06
C PRO A 98 -4.06 7.11 -1.88
N ILE A 99 -4.30 6.66 -0.65
CA ILE A 99 -4.34 5.23 -0.31
C ILE A 99 -5.78 4.85 0.05
N LEU A 100 -6.41 4.04 -0.80
CA LEU A 100 -7.67 3.37 -0.52
C LEU A 100 -7.40 2.16 0.37
N ASN A 101 -7.92 2.14 1.59
CA ASN A 101 -7.77 1.00 2.49
C ASN A 101 -9.02 0.11 2.45
N VAL A 102 -8.85 -1.15 2.04
CA VAL A 102 -9.91 -2.15 1.91
C VAL A 102 -9.82 -3.15 3.05
N ARG A 103 -10.93 -3.34 3.77
CA ARG A 103 -11.02 -4.16 5.00
C ARG A 103 -11.68 -5.51 4.76
N GLY A 104 -10.95 -6.42 4.12
CA GLY A 104 -11.45 -7.77 3.85
C GLY A 104 -12.82 -7.72 3.17
N ASN A 105 -13.83 -8.35 3.79
CA ASN A 105 -15.20 -8.40 3.26
C ASN A 105 -16.07 -7.20 3.66
N ASP A 106 -15.62 -6.35 4.59
CA ASP A 106 -16.33 -5.14 5.02
C ASP A 106 -15.95 -3.97 4.11
N LEU A 107 -16.51 -3.98 2.90
CA LEU A 107 -16.25 -2.94 1.91
C LEU A 107 -17.04 -1.68 2.24
N ALA A 108 -16.33 -0.57 2.50
CA ALA A 108 -16.91 0.76 2.52
C ALA A 108 -17.17 1.24 1.07
N ILE A 109 -18.31 0.85 0.50
CA ILE A 109 -18.65 1.10 -0.91
C ILE A 109 -18.62 2.60 -1.23
N GLU A 110 -19.13 3.43 -0.33
CA GLU A 110 -19.16 4.88 -0.49
C GLU A 110 -17.76 5.48 -0.63
N VAL A 111 -16.77 4.91 0.09
CA VAL A 111 -15.37 5.33 0.00
C VAL A 111 -14.76 4.87 -1.32
N ILE A 112 -15.10 3.68 -1.81
CA ILE A 112 -14.65 3.20 -3.12
C ILE A 112 -15.20 4.12 -4.22
N ASP A 113 -16.48 4.51 -4.14
CA ASP A 113 -17.12 5.43 -5.08
C ASP A 113 -16.46 6.82 -5.08
N GLN A 114 -16.14 7.35 -3.89
CA GLN A 114 -15.39 8.61 -3.76
C GLN A 114 -14.05 8.51 -4.49
N PHE A 115 -13.28 7.46 -4.24
CA PHE A 115 -11.98 7.28 -4.89
C PHE A 115 -12.09 7.16 -6.41
N LEU A 116 -13.07 6.42 -6.92
CA LEU A 116 -13.31 6.27 -8.36
C LEU A 116 -13.84 7.55 -9.02
N SER A 117 -14.38 8.49 -8.26
CA SER A 117 -14.80 9.82 -8.73
C SER A 117 -13.73 10.91 -8.51
N GLY A 118 -12.59 10.57 -7.91
CA GLY A 118 -11.48 11.50 -7.67
C GLY A 118 -11.55 12.25 -6.33
N HIS A 119 -12.47 11.86 -5.46
CA HIS A 119 -12.62 12.35 -4.10
C HIS A 119 -11.83 11.46 -3.12
N TYR A 120 -10.82 12.03 -2.47
CA TYR A 120 -9.82 11.29 -1.69
C TYR A 120 -9.77 11.69 -0.22
N GLU A 121 -10.80 12.37 0.28
CA GLU A 121 -10.88 12.90 1.65
C GLU A 121 -10.81 11.78 2.69
N ALA A 122 -11.30 10.58 2.33
CA ALA A 122 -11.26 9.37 3.14
C ALA A 122 -9.96 8.55 3.01
N ALA A 123 -8.92 9.09 2.36
CA ALA A 123 -7.66 8.38 2.21
C ALA A 123 -7.00 8.04 3.54
N LEU A 124 -6.38 6.85 3.60
CA LEU A 124 -5.67 6.39 4.78
C LEU A 124 -4.53 7.35 5.11
N LYS A 125 -4.59 7.95 6.29
CA LYS A 125 -3.52 8.78 6.84
C LYS A 125 -2.52 7.89 7.56
N ILE A 126 -1.26 7.97 7.16
CA ILE A 126 -0.16 7.30 7.86
C ILE A 126 0.36 8.28 8.91
N ASP A 127 0.51 7.80 10.14
CA ASP A 127 1.04 8.60 11.23
C ASP A 127 2.57 8.67 11.18
N GLN A 128 3.10 9.89 11.24
CA GLN A 128 4.53 10.21 11.20
C GLN A 128 5.33 9.45 10.12
N PRO A 129 4.92 9.47 8.84
CA PRO A 129 5.56 8.68 7.80
C PRO A 129 7.01 9.12 7.55
N GLU A 130 7.36 10.38 7.85
CA GLU A 130 8.70 10.95 7.70
C GLU A 130 9.73 10.20 8.56
N ARG A 131 9.31 9.56 9.65
CA ARG A 131 10.20 8.75 10.51
C ARG A 131 10.85 7.58 9.76
N TYR A 132 10.26 7.18 8.64
CA TYR A 132 10.72 6.10 7.79
C TYR A 132 11.60 6.58 6.62
N GLU A 133 11.76 7.89 6.43
CA GLU A 133 12.75 8.39 5.49
C GLU A 133 14.16 7.97 5.92
N ILE A 134 14.94 7.47 4.96
CA ILE A 134 16.28 6.94 5.25
C ILE A 134 17.16 7.96 5.97
N SER A 135 17.02 9.25 5.63
CA SER A 135 17.77 10.33 6.29
C SER A 135 17.41 10.47 7.78
N ASN A 136 16.13 10.31 8.13
CA ASN A 136 15.65 10.33 9.51
C ASN A 136 16.07 9.08 10.28
N VAL A 137 16.03 7.92 9.62
CA VAL A 137 16.48 6.65 10.20
C VAL A 137 17.98 6.70 10.53
N VAL A 138 18.82 7.16 9.61
CA VAL A 138 20.26 7.31 9.84
C VAL A 138 20.54 8.26 11.00
N ARG A 139 19.86 9.42 11.05
CA ARG A 139 19.97 10.37 12.17
C ARG A 139 19.62 9.75 13.53
N GLN A 140 18.68 8.80 13.58
CA GLN A 140 18.35 8.11 14.83
C GLN A 140 19.50 7.18 15.27
N PHE A 141 20.13 6.47 14.33
CA PHE A 141 21.30 5.64 14.64
C PHE A 141 22.49 6.47 15.12
N ASP A 142 22.75 7.62 14.49
CA ASP A 142 23.84 8.51 14.91
C ASP A 142 23.64 8.98 16.37
N ARG A 143 22.43 9.44 16.71
CA ARG A 143 22.11 9.85 18.10
C ARG A 143 22.29 8.71 19.09
N LEU A 144 21.85 7.50 18.75
CA LEU A 144 22.01 6.32 19.62
C LEU A 144 23.49 5.96 19.81
N ALA A 145 24.32 6.11 18.77
CA ALA A 145 25.76 5.90 18.86
C ALA A 145 26.42 6.92 19.80
N ASP A 146 26.11 8.21 19.63
CA ASP A 146 26.62 9.29 20.47
C ASP A 146 26.24 9.12 21.95
N GLU A 147 24.98 8.78 22.22
CA GLU A 147 24.50 8.48 23.57
C GLU A 147 25.23 7.29 24.20
N SER A 148 25.45 6.23 23.43
CA SER A 148 26.15 5.03 23.88
C SER A 148 27.62 5.33 24.23
N LEU A 149 28.30 6.14 23.41
CA LEU A 149 29.68 6.58 23.65
C LEU A 149 29.79 7.47 24.88
N SER A 150 28.91 8.48 25.01
CA SER A 150 28.84 9.37 26.17
C SER A 150 28.63 8.61 27.50
N ARG A 151 27.75 7.58 27.52
CA ARG A 151 27.52 6.74 28.69
C ARG A 151 28.72 5.88 29.08
N LYS A 152 29.52 5.42 28.12
CA LYS A 152 30.75 4.65 28.38
C LYS A 152 31.85 5.54 28.97
N SER A 153 32.05 6.75 28.46
CA SER A 153 33.03 7.70 29.01
C SER A 153 32.73 8.08 30.46
N ARG A 154 31.45 8.21 30.84
CA ARG A 154 31.05 8.49 32.24
C ARG A 154 31.26 7.31 33.20
N ARG A 155 31.29 6.07 32.70
CA ARG A 155 31.52 4.87 33.52
C ARG A 155 32.99 4.56 33.80
N GLN A 156 33.92 5.16 33.05
CA GLN A 156 35.37 5.00 33.24
C GLN A 156 35.99 6.08 34.14
N ALA A 157 35.20 7.09 34.54
CA ALA A 157 35.64 8.21 35.38
C ALA A 157 35.34 8.02 36.89
N TYR A 158 34.90 6.82 37.28
CA TYR A 158 34.69 6.35 38.66
C TYR A 158 35.45 5.04 38.84
#